data_AF-A0A419YRU8-F1
#
_entry.id   AF-A0A419YRU8-F1
#
_cell.length_a   1.000
_cell.length_b   1.000
_cell.length_c   1.000
_cell.angle_alpha   90.00
_cell.angle_beta   90.00
_cell.angle_gamma   90.00
#
_symmetry.space_group_name_H-M   'P 1'
#
loop_
_entity.id
_entity.type
_entity.pdbx_description
1 polymer ?
#
loop_
_entity_poly.entity_id
_entity_poly.type
_entity_poly.pdbx_seq_one_letter_code
_entity_poly.pdbx_strand_id
1 'polypeptide(L)'
;MRNTGEGTAGTTAVLRWAGHPGTLLAVLLLAFNDRVAKHGWPGGLTGKLSDVAWMVVAPPVFALLPTAVLRLRGDRPAAVGIAFTAASFAFAKSTAAGAESASRLWSLTGVESRTVADRTDLLALPALMVSWWLWRHRPDRRLLALLTVPLAVTAMVATSASEADVAGRRPRLVSEAGQPVMFLHHQRWTTADGGLTWRASASAARRRAPDPAPDPLAGVCLPEPAGLCFRMLDPFLPVEVSHNGRLTWQVDRRSPLTEGLAPRPGPPPAAPGAPAGVPMVVAAAPGGGYQVVVQCCGLLVRTVDGAWTTVALPPEPLPAALPADADPGIFRGQFVAWAAGWATILAGLAGLHLTRAGAARRARLGTLLAVRQTVALAWVPAASWLAGAGLVGPVPGLAIAGVLSLLLPALLALPLPEPGSPPGGLPQVLVSALGLVVGVVTSHDFLRWKAGEVSSWWAACRLAFGWTVAGIALGLALGFLLGRGTRRPPGRPAPRPVLPPPARPSRQQAGRHR
;
A
#
# COMPACT_ATOMS: atom_id res chain seq x y z
N MET A 1 32.65 24.98 9.86
CA MET A 1 32.03 23.95 9.00
C MET A 1 32.09 22.52 9.59
N ARG A 2 31.74 22.30 10.88
CA ARG A 2 31.85 20.97 11.54
C ARG A 2 30.56 20.13 11.60
N ASN A 3 29.43 20.59 11.06
CA ASN A 3 28.10 20.01 11.38
C ASN A 3 27.45 19.10 10.32
N THR A 4 28.11 18.78 9.20
CA THR A 4 27.48 17.95 8.15
C THR A 4 27.50 16.45 8.45
N GLY A 5 28.47 15.96 9.24
CA GLY A 5 28.54 14.54 9.62
C GLY A 5 27.43 14.11 10.60
N GLU A 6 26.96 15.03 11.45
CA GLU A 6 26.13 14.66 12.59
C GLU A 6 24.67 14.35 12.24
N GLY A 7 24.11 14.93 11.17
CA GLY A 7 22.75 14.62 10.71
C GLY A 7 22.62 13.22 10.13
N THR A 8 23.69 12.69 9.53
CA THR A 8 23.68 11.36 8.89
C THR A 8 23.61 10.22 9.90
N ALA A 9 24.05 10.45 11.14
CA ALA A 9 24.05 9.44 12.19
C ALA A 9 22.63 9.01 12.59
N GLY A 10 21.70 9.96 12.72
CA GLY A 10 20.30 9.70 13.05
C GLY A 10 19.60 8.87 11.97
N THR A 11 19.69 9.30 10.71
CA THR A 11 19.08 8.56 9.58
C THR A 11 19.66 7.17 9.42
N THR A 12 20.98 7.01 9.60
CA THR A 12 21.64 5.69 9.55
C THR A 12 21.13 4.78 10.66
N ALA A 13 20.87 5.32 11.86
CA ALA A 13 20.31 4.56 12.96
C ALA A 13 18.87 4.09 12.67
N VAL A 14 18.03 4.95 12.09
CA VAL A 14 16.66 4.58 11.67
C VAL A 14 16.68 3.51 10.57
N LEU A 15 17.57 3.65 9.60
CA LEU A 15 17.76 2.61 8.58
C LEU A 15 18.14 1.27 9.23
N ARG A 16 19.16 1.23 10.09
CA ARG A 16 19.54 -0.02 10.79
C ARG A 16 18.39 -0.65 11.58
N TRP A 17 17.51 0.16 12.15
CA TRP A 17 16.29 -0.31 12.82
C TRP A 17 15.27 -0.89 11.83
N ALA A 18 15.05 -0.23 10.69
CA ALA A 18 14.23 -0.78 9.61
C ALA A 18 14.79 -2.12 9.11
N GLY A 19 16.12 -2.25 9.00
CA GLY A 19 16.80 -3.46 8.55
C GLY A 19 16.97 -4.56 9.61
N HIS A 20 16.42 -4.37 10.81
CA HIS A 20 16.49 -5.38 11.85
C HIS A 20 15.74 -6.66 11.42
N PRO A 21 16.27 -7.87 11.64
CA PRO A 21 15.60 -9.13 11.25
C PRO A 21 14.16 -9.24 11.78
N GLY A 22 13.91 -8.82 13.02
CA GLY A 22 12.56 -8.72 13.59
C GLY A 22 11.63 -7.76 12.83
N THR A 23 12.13 -6.61 12.34
CA THR A 23 11.34 -5.71 11.50
C THR A 23 11.03 -6.36 10.15
N LEU A 24 12.01 -7.04 9.54
CA LEU A 24 11.80 -7.76 8.29
C LEU A 24 10.78 -8.90 8.46
N LEU A 25 10.85 -9.65 9.56
CA LEU A 25 9.87 -10.69 9.88
C LEU A 25 8.47 -10.09 10.03
N ALA A 26 8.34 -8.95 10.69
CA ALA A 26 7.06 -8.24 10.82
C ALA A 26 6.52 -7.76 9.45
N VAL A 27 7.40 -7.30 8.55
CA VAL A 27 7.03 -6.95 7.16
C VAL A 27 6.52 -8.18 6.39
N LEU A 28 7.23 -9.30 6.48
CA LEU A 28 6.84 -10.56 5.83
C LEU A 28 5.52 -11.08 6.40
N LEU A 29 5.35 -11.03 7.73
CA LEU A 29 4.11 -11.40 8.40
C LEU A 29 2.95 -10.54 7.95
N LEU A 30 3.13 -9.21 7.90
CA LEU A 30 2.12 -8.27 7.44
C LEU A 30 1.71 -8.56 5.98
N ALA A 31 2.70 -8.73 5.09
CA ALA A 31 2.44 -9.03 3.68
C ALA A 31 1.77 -10.39 3.47
N PHE A 32 2.22 -11.44 4.17
CA PHE A 32 1.63 -12.77 4.09
C PHE A 32 0.20 -12.78 4.65
N ASN A 33 -0.01 -12.18 5.82
CA ASN A 33 -1.31 -12.20 6.48
C ASN A 33 -2.35 -11.47 5.63
N ASP A 34 -2.00 -10.30 5.10
CA ASP A 34 -2.93 -9.48 4.32
C ASP A 34 -3.23 -10.05 2.94
N ARG A 35 -2.35 -10.89 2.38
CA ARG A 35 -2.53 -11.45 1.04
C ARG A 35 -2.98 -12.88 1.00
N VAL A 36 -2.55 -13.69 1.95
CA VAL A 36 -2.82 -15.13 1.93
C VAL A 36 -3.75 -15.48 3.07
N ALA A 37 -3.39 -15.12 4.31
CA ALA A 37 -4.13 -15.60 5.48
C ALA A 37 -5.55 -15.04 5.56
N LYS A 38 -5.77 -13.74 5.30
CA LYS A 38 -7.11 -13.14 5.30
C LYS A 38 -8.05 -13.77 4.25
N HIS A 39 -7.51 -14.28 3.14
CA HIS A 39 -8.31 -14.96 2.12
C HIS A 39 -8.67 -16.39 2.52
N GLY A 40 -7.75 -17.12 3.16
CA GLY A 40 -7.98 -18.51 3.58
C GLY A 40 -8.75 -18.65 4.90
N TRP A 41 -8.55 -17.71 5.83
CA TRP A 41 -9.11 -17.73 7.18
C TRP A 41 -9.59 -16.34 7.59
N PRO A 42 -10.68 -15.82 6.97
CA PRO A 42 -11.24 -14.54 7.35
C PRO A 42 -11.68 -14.59 8.82
N GLY A 43 -11.16 -13.70 9.65
CA GLY A 43 -11.52 -13.67 11.07
C GLY A 43 -10.77 -12.61 11.87
N GLY A 44 -11.29 -12.31 13.07
CA GLY A 44 -10.72 -11.29 13.96
C GLY A 44 -9.26 -11.52 14.32
N LEU A 45 -8.80 -12.78 14.38
CA LEU A 45 -7.40 -13.11 14.67
C LEU A 45 -6.45 -12.58 13.58
N THR A 46 -6.78 -12.77 12.30
CA THR A 46 -5.95 -12.27 11.18
C THR A 46 -5.93 -10.74 11.15
N GLY A 47 -7.02 -10.06 11.52
CA GLY A 47 -7.05 -8.59 11.64
C GLY A 47 -6.07 -8.09 12.71
N LYS A 48 -6.13 -8.68 13.91
CA LYS A 48 -5.25 -8.30 15.03
C LYS A 48 -3.79 -8.61 14.77
N LEU A 49 -3.49 -9.69 14.06
CA LEU A 49 -2.12 -10.03 13.67
C LEU A 49 -1.50 -8.98 12.74
N SER A 50 -2.27 -8.45 11.78
CA SER A 50 -1.83 -7.31 10.96
C SER A 50 -1.54 -6.09 11.80
N ASP A 51 -2.41 -5.76 12.77
CA ASP A 51 -2.23 -4.59 13.63
C ASP A 51 -0.94 -4.71 14.46
N VAL A 52 -0.68 -5.88 15.05
CA VAL A 52 0.57 -6.16 15.79
C VAL A 52 1.79 -6.04 14.88
N ALA A 53 1.76 -6.61 13.68
CA ALA A 53 2.85 -6.49 12.72
C ALA A 53 3.07 -5.03 12.31
N TRP A 54 2.00 -4.28 12.05
CA TRP A 54 2.06 -2.86 11.68
C TRP A 54 2.69 -2.01 12.80
N MET A 55 2.39 -2.29 14.08
CA MET A 55 3.04 -1.62 15.23
C MET A 55 4.55 -1.81 15.27
N VAL A 56 5.09 -2.89 14.71
CA VAL A 56 6.53 -3.12 14.64
C VAL A 56 7.15 -2.41 13.44
N VAL A 57 6.45 -2.41 12.29
CA VAL A 57 6.97 -1.91 11.01
C VAL A 57 6.81 -0.39 10.83
N ALA A 58 5.70 0.20 11.30
CA ALA A 58 5.40 1.62 11.08
C ALA A 58 6.38 2.60 11.74
N PRO A 59 6.85 2.38 12.99
CA PRO A 59 7.73 3.33 13.67
C PRO A 59 9.03 3.68 12.90
N PRO A 60 9.82 2.73 12.35
CA PRO A 60 11.01 3.09 11.57
C PRO A 60 10.67 3.88 10.30
N VAL A 61 9.55 3.58 9.63
CA VAL A 61 9.12 4.32 8.44
C VAL A 61 8.77 5.77 8.80
N PHE A 62 7.97 5.98 9.83
CA PHE A 62 7.59 7.31 10.28
C PHE A 62 8.74 8.11 10.92
N ALA A 63 9.77 7.44 11.44
CA ALA A 63 10.95 8.11 11.97
C ALA A 63 11.87 8.67 10.87
N LEU A 64 11.86 8.13 9.63
CA LEU A 64 12.83 8.50 8.59
C LEU A 64 12.79 9.98 8.22
N LEU A 65 11.61 10.49 7.86
CA LEU A 65 11.46 11.86 7.37
C LEU A 65 11.71 12.91 8.48
N PRO A 66 11.10 12.82 9.68
CA PRO A 66 11.39 13.76 10.77
C PRO A 66 12.85 13.72 11.20
N THR A 67 13.49 12.55 11.18
CA THR A 67 14.92 12.44 11.51
C THR A 67 15.80 13.14 10.48
N ALA A 68 15.47 13.01 9.19
CA ALA A 68 16.20 13.68 8.11
C ALA A 68 16.01 15.21 8.17
N VAL A 69 14.78 15.68 8.39
CA VAL A 69 14.43 17.11 8.37
C VAL A 69 14.85 17.82 9.65
N LEU A 70 14.46 17.27 10.82
CA LEU A 70 14.71 17.87 12.14
C LEU A 70 16.06 17.46 12.74
N ARG A 71 16.83 16.63 12.03
CA ARG A 71 18.16 16.14 12.44
C ARG A 71 18.15 15.49 13.83
N LEU A 72 17.13 14.68 14.10
CA LEU A 72 16.94 14.00 15.38
C LEU A 72 18.12 13.07 15.72
N ARG A 73 18.46 12.97 17.01
CA ARG A 73 19.63 12.23 17.51
C ARG A 73 19.31 11.41 18.75
N GLY A 74 20.26 10.54 19.12
CA GLY A 74 20.11 9.65 20.27
C GLY A 74 18.87 8.80 20.07
N ASP A 75 18.02 8.70 21.09
CA ASP A 75 16.77 7.95 21.05
C ASP A 75 15.57 8.73 20.50
N ARG A 76 15.73 10.03 20.20
CA ARG A 76 14.64 10.89 19.71
C ARG A 76 13.99 10.39 18.40
N PRO A 77 14.72 9.91 17.38
CA PRO A 77 14.11 9.32 16.19
C PRO A 77 13.10 8.22 16.49
N ALA A 78 13.45 7.28 17.37
CA ALA A 78 12.59 6.18 17.74
C ALA A 78 11.41 6.63 18.59
N ALA A 79 11.65 7.53 19.56
CA ALA A 79 10.57 8.11 20.36
C ALA A 79 9.53 8.81 19.48
N VAL A 80 9.96 9.62 18.50
CA VAL A 80 9.08 10.30 17.55
C VAL A 80 8.34 9.30 16.66
N GLY A 81 9.04 8.32 16.08
CA GLY A 81 8.41 7.30 15.23
C GLY A 81 7.37 6.48 15.97
N ILE A 82 7.67 6.04 17.20
CA ILE A 82 6.76 5.28 18.05
C ILE A 82 5.56 6.13 18.48
N ALA A 83 5.80 7.36 18.96
CA ALA A 83 4.73 8.25 19.40
C ALA A 83 3.78 8.58 18.23
N PHE A 84 4.32 8.88 17.05
CA PHE A 84 3.52 9.15 15.87
C PHE A 84 2.72 7.92 15.41
N THR A 85 3.33 6.74 15.45
CA THR A 85 2.64 5.47 15.16
C THR A 85 1.49 5.22 16.12
N ALA A 86 1.75 5.33 17.44
CA ALA A 86 0.76 5.14 18.49
C ALA A 86 -0.41 6.11 18.35
N ALA A 87 -0.12 7.40 18.16
CA ALA A 87 -1.13 8.44 18.02
C ALA A 87 -1.98 8.22 16.77
N SER A 88 -1.35 7.96 15.62
CA SER A 88 -2.06 7.73 14.35
C SER A 88 -2.96 6.50 14.41
N PHE A 89 -2.46 5.40 14.99
CA PHE A 89 -3.23 4.17 15.15
C PHE A 89 -4.36 4.31 16.16
N ALA A 90 -4.09 4.90 17.33
CA ALA A 90 -5.10 5.12 18.35
C ALA A 90 -6.21 6.03 17.81
N PHE A 91 -5.86 7.12 17.12
CA PHE A 91 -6.83 8.00 16.48
C PHE A 91 -7.70 7.25 15.45
N ALA A 92 -7.06 6.49 14.55
CA ALA A 92 -7.74 5.72 13.51
C ALA A 92 -8.66 4.62 14.05
N LYS A 93 -8.28 3.96 15.15
CA LYS A 93 -9.03 2.81 15.72
C LYS A 93 -10.06 3.22 16.78
N SER A 94 -9.89 4.37 17.46
CA SER A 94 -10.78 4.78 18.56
C SER A 94 -11.99 5.61 18.13
N THR A 95 -11.90 6.32 17.00
CA THR A 95 -12.93 7.28 16.55
C THR A 95 -13.37 7.02 15.11
N ALA A 96 -14.65 7.26 14.82
CA ALA A 96 -15.19 7.17 13.46
C ALA A 96 -14.51 8.18 12.52
N ALA A 97 -14.28 9.42 12.99
CA ALA A 97 -13.59 10.45 12.23
C ALA A 97 -12.14 10.07 11.90
N GLY A 98 -11.44 9.42 12.83
CA GLY A 98 -10.08 8.93 12.58
C GLY A 98 -10.05 7.79 11.57
N ALA A 99 -10.98 6.84 11.68
CA ALA A 99 -11.12 5.76 10.72
C ALA A 99 -11.45 6.28 9.31
N GLU A 100 -12.35 7.26 9.19
CA GLU A 100 -12.68 7.91 7.93
C GLU A 100 -11.49 8.67 7.35
N SER A 101 -10.77 9.45 8.17
CA SER A 101 -9.59 10.20 7.74
C SER A 101 -8.49 9.26 7.23
N ALA A 102 -8.24 8.15 7.94
CA ALA A 102 -7.30 7.13 7.51
C ALA A 102 -7.74 6.50 6.18
N SER A 103 -9.03 6.16 6.04
CA SER A 103 -9.61 5.63 4.80
C SER A 103 -9.40 6.57 3.61
N ARG A 104 -9.64 7.87 3.79
CA ARG A 104 -9.43 8.90 2.76
C ARG A 104 -7.94 9.02 2.40
N LEU A 105 -7.07 9.09 3.40
CA LEU A 105 -5.62 9.21 3.20
C LEU A 105 -5.06 8.02 2.41
N TRP A 106 -5.46 6.80 2.77
CA TRP A 106 -5.06 5.59 2.05
C TRP A 106 -5.66 5.54 0.64
N SER A 107 -6.88 6.04 0.46
CA SER A 107 -7.53 6.12 -0.85
C SER A 107 -6.81 7.05 -1.83
N LEU A 108 -5.97 7.99 -1.36
CA LEU A 108 -5.11 8.80 -2.22
C LEU A 108 -4.06 7.98 -2.98
N THR A 109 -3.77 6.75 -2.54
CA THR A 109 -2.87 5.83 -3.26
C THR A 109 -3.49 5.21 -4.51
N GLY A 110 -4.76 5.51 -4.80
CA GLY A 110 -5.52 4.94 -5.90
C GLY A 110 -6.21 3.61 -5.57
N VAL A 111 -6.07 3.12 -4.33
CA VAL A 111 -6.75 1.91 -3.83
C VAL A 111 -7.79 2.32 -2.81
N GLU A 112 -9.07 2.05 -3.07
CA GLU A 112 -10.15 2.35 -2.12
C GLU A 112 -9.95 1.54 -0.83
N SER A 113 -9.64 2.25 0.25
CA SER A 113 -9.31 1.66 1.55
C SER A 113 -10.39 2.00 2.56
N ARG A 114 -10.88 0.99 3.28
CA ARG A 114 -11.80 1.18 4.40
C ARG A 114 -11.12 0.77 5.70
N THR A 115 -10.96 1.74 6.59
CA THR A 115 -10.55 1.52 7.97
C THR A 115 -11.81 1.54 8.83
N VAL A 116 -11.97 0.54 9.69
CA VAL A 116 -13.07 0.48 10.67
C VAL A 116 -12.52 0.82 12.05
N ALA A 117 -13.25 1.64 12.80
CA ALA A 117 -12.91 1.95 14.18
C ALA A 117 -13.27 0.76 15.08
N ASP A 118 -12.25 0.05 15.58
CA ASP A 118 -12.40 -1.00 16.57
C ASP A 118 -11.44 -0.73 17.74
N ARG A 119 -12.02 -0.40 18.90
CA ARG A 119 -11.24 -0.10 20.11
C ARG A 119 -10.47 -1.32 20.63
N THR A 120 -10.91 -2.54 20.31
CA THR A 120 -10.21 -3.76 20.72
C THR A 120 -8.89 -3.95 19.98
N ASP A 121 -8.65 -3.21 18.91
CA ASP A 121 -7.37 -3.20 18.21
C ASP A 121 -6.31 -2.36 18.93
N LEU A 122 -6.70 -1.50 19.88
CA LEU A 122 -5.76 -0.80 20.77
C LEU A 122 -4.94 -1.77 21.63
N LEU A 123 -5.39 -3.02 21.77
CA LEU A 123 -4.61 -4.11 22.37
C LEU A 123 -3.33 -4.46 21.59
N ALA A 124 -3.15 -3.95 20.37
CA ALA A 124 -1.91 -4.06 19.61
C ALA A 124 -0.83 -3.06 20.06
N LEU A 125 -1.18 -1.95 20.74
CA LEU A 125 -0.23 -0.90 21.16
C LEU A 125 0.98 -1.42 21.98
N PRO A 126 0.86 -2.43 22.87
CA PRO A 126 2.01 -3.02 23.55
C PRO A 126 3.10 -3.55 22.60
N ALA A 127 2.76 -3.93 21.37
CA ALA A 127 3.74 -4.35 20.36
C ALA A 127 4.75 -3.23 19.98
N LEU A 128 4.44 -1.95 20.26
CA LEU A 128 5.41 -0.86 20.12
C LEU A 128 6.62 -1.02 21.04
N MET A 129 6.47 -1.72 22.18
CA MET A 129 7.60 -2.06 23.04
C MET A 129 8.60 -2.98 22.32
N VAL A 130 8.12 -3.89 21.47
CA VAL A 130 8.97 -4.69 20.61
C VAL A 130 9.72 -3.79 19.64
N SER A 131 9.03 -2.85 18.99
CA SER A 131 9.68 -1.91 18.07
C SER A 131 10.79 -1.08 18.75
N TRP A 132 10.54 -0.61 19.98
CA TRP A 132 11.58 0.04 20.81
C TRP A 132 12.74 -0.88 21.17
N TRP A 133 12.46 -2.14 21.50
CA TRP A 133 13.49 -3.13 21.76
C TRP A 133 14.36 -3.38 20.52
N LEU A 134 13.76 -3.49 19.33
CA LEU A 134 14.50 -3.62 18.05
C LEU A 134 15.38 -2.39 17.76
N TRP A 135 14.91 -1.18 18.12
CA TRP A 135 15.70 0.04 18.01
C TRP A 135 16.97 -0.01 18.87
N ARG A 136 16.84 -0.50 20.12
CA ARG A 136 17.96 -0.67 21.06
C ARG A 136 18.96 -1.73 20.59
N HIS A 137 18.50 -2.78 19.91
CA HIS A 137 19.30 -3.93 19.47
C HIS A 137 19.63 -3.91 17.96
N ARG A 138 19.63 -2.73 17.34
CA ARG A 138 19.87 -2.58 15.90
C ARG A 138 21.24 -3.14 15.47
N PRO A 139 21.31 -4.13 14.57
CA PRO A 139 22.57 -4.65 14.08
C PRO A 139 23.22 -3.67 13.08
N ASP A 140 24.53 -3.80 12.85
CA ASP A 140 25.21 -3.04 11.80
C ASP A 140 24.99 -3.64 10.40
N ARG A 141 23.73 -3.78 10.00
CA ARG A 141 23.32 -4.38 8.72
C ARG A 141 22.60 -3.35 7.85
N ARG A 142 23.32 -2.30 7.45
CA ARG A 142 22.81 -1.20 6.61
C ARG A 142 22.19 -1.66 5.29
N LEU A 143 22.65 -2.80 4.77
CA LEU A 143 22.15 -3.39 3.53
C LEU A 143 20.67 -3.81 3.64
N LEU A 144 20.32 -4.52 4.71
CA LEU A 144 18.97 -5.00 4.96
C LEU A 144 17.98 -3.85 5.12
N ALA A 145 18.43 -2.74 5.70
CA ALA A 145 17.62 -1.53 5.88
C ALA A 145 17.02 -1.01 4.58
N LEU A 146 17.85 -0.96 3.54
CA LEU A 146 17.48 -0.37 2.26
C LEU A 146 16.55 -1.29 1.45
N LEU A 147 16.51 -2.60 1.75
CA LEU A 147 15.46 -3.51 1.27
C LEU A 147 14.19 -3.38 2.10
N THR A 148 14.35 -3.26 3.42
CA THR A 148 13.22 -3.41 4.35
C THR A 148 12.32 -2.17 4.32
N VAL A 149 12.85 -0.96 4.16
CA VAL A 149 12.03 0.27 4.07
C VAL A 149 11.03 0.23 2.89
N PRO A 150 11.45 0.02 1.64
CA PRO A 150 10.50 -0.04 0.52
C PRO A 150 9.56 -1.25 0.63
N LEU A 151 10.05 -2.39 1.14
CA LEU A 151 9.19 -3.56 1.40
C LEU A 151 8.13 -3.25 2.47
N ALA A 152 8.51 -2.57 3.55
CA ALA A 152 7.64 -2.11 4.62
C ALA A 152 6.57 -1.15 4.12
N VAL A 153 6.97 -0.11 3.38
CA VAL A 153 6.03 0.84 2.76
C VAL A 153 5.07 0.10 1.84
N THR A 154 5.57 -0.84 1.03
CA THR A 154 4.69 -1.60 0.13
C THR A 154 3.77 -2.55 0.87
N ALA A 155 4.23 -3.20 1.95
CA ALA A 155 3.39 -4.04 2.79
C ALA A 155 2.28 -3.21 3.47
N MET A 156 2.58 -2.00 3.96
CA MET A 156 1.60 -1.07 4.53
C MET A 156 0.59 -0.54 3.50
N VAL A 157 1.03 -0.28 2.27
CA VAL A 157 0.09 0.10 1.20
C VAL A 157 -0.72 -1.13 0.77
N ALA A 158 -0.12 -2.31 0.73
CA ALA A 158 -0.78 -3.55 0.32
C ALA A 158 -1.87 -4.01 1.28
N THR A 159 -1.86 -3.58 2.55
CA THR A 159 -2.94 -3.82 3.52
C THR A 159 -4.21 -3.02 3.20
N SER A 160 -4.17 -2.10 2.24
CA SER A 160 -5.36 -1.44 1.70
C SER A 160 -6.16 -2.30 0.71
N ALA A 161 -5.77 -3.57 0.52
CA ALA A 161 -6.49 -4.51 -0.35
C ALA A 161 -7.98 -4.46 -0.01
N SER A 162 -8.71 -3.98 -1.00
CA SER A 162 -9.94 -3.26 -0.81
C SER A 162 -11.05 -4.23 -0.44
N GLU A 163 -11.82 -3.88 0.59
CA GLU A 163 -13.19 -4.35 0.69
C GLU A 163 -13.95 -4.12 -0.62
N ALA A 164 -13.49 -3.24 -1.53
CA ALA A 164 -14.05 -3.08 -2.87
C ALA A 164 -14.06 -4.37 -3.72
N ASP A 165 -13.12 -5.29 -3.53
CA ASP A 165 -13.14 -6.59 -4.23
C ASP A 165 -14.20 -7.54 -3.65
N VAL A 166 -14.60 -7.32 -2.39
CA VAL A 166 -15.71 -8.02 -1.73
C VAL A 166 -17.04 -7.28 -1.92
N ALA A 167 -17.02 -5.94 -1.99
CA ALA A 167 -18.18 -5.07 -2.18
C ALA A 167 -18.63 -5.05 -3.65
N GLY A 168 -17.74 -5.33 -4.61
CA GLY A 168 -18.13 -5.67 -5.98
C GLY A 168 -18.86 -7.01 -6.07
N ARG A 169 -18.59 -7.95 -5.14
CA ARG A 169 -19.26 -9.26 -5.07
C ARG A 169 -20.52 -9.27 -4.22
N ARG A 170 -20.66 -8.35 -3.27
CA ARG A 170 -21.86 -8.21 -2.46
C ARG A 170 -22.81 -7.20 -3.13
N PRO A 171 -24.00 -7.61 -3.57
CA PRO A 171 -24.97 -6.67 -4.12
C PRO A 171 -25.31 -5.60 -3.08
N ARG A 172 -25.33 -4.34 -3.49
CA ARG A 172 -25.78 -3.24 -2.63
C ARG A 172 -27.15 -2.79 -3.10
N LEU A 173 -28.14 -2.91 -2.22
CA LEU A 173 -29.51 -2.47 -2.49
C LEU A 173 -29.71 -1.03 -2.00
N VAL A 174 -30.26 -0.16 -2.85
CA VAL A 174 -30.67 1.19 -2.50
C VAL A 174 -32.04 1.51 -3.11
N SER A 175 -32.76 2.46 -2.52
CA SER A 175 -33.98 3.02 -3.12
C SER A 175 -33.62 4.27 -3.90
N GLU A 176 -33.86 4.29 -5.21
CA GLU A 176 -33.74 5.50 -6.03
C GLU A 176 -35.10 5.86 -6.62
N ALA A 177 -35.59 7.07 -6.33
CA ALA A 177 -36.92 7.53 -6.77
C ALA A 177 -38.05 6.53 -6.42
N GLY A 178 -37.95 5.87 -5.26
CA GLY A 178 -38.93 4.89 -4.79
C GLY A 178 -38.85 3.52 -5.48
N GLN A 179 -37.84 3.27 -6.33
CA GLN A 179 -37.61 2.00 -6.99
C GLN A 179 -36.38 1.27 -6.41
N PRO A 180 -36.41 -0.07 -6.30
CA PRO A 180 -35.23 -0.83 -5.91
C PRO A 180 -34.16 -0.75 -7.00
N VAL A 181 -32.96 -0.36 -6.60
CA VAL A 181 -31.77 -0.39 -7.45
C VAL A 181 -30.70 -1.22 -6.74
N MET A 182 -30.06 -2.10 -7.50
CA MET A 182 -28.98 -2.94 -6.99
C MET A 182 -27.69 -2.58 -7.70
N PHE A 183 -26.63 -2.40 -6.94
CA PHE A 183 -25.28 -2.27 -7.46
C PHE A 183 -24.54 -3.57 -7.21
N LEU A 184 -24.19 -4.29 -8.29
CA LEU A 184 -23.51 -5.57 -8.23
C LEU A 184 -22.49 -5.62 -9.37
N HIS A 185 -21.25 -6.03 -9.10
CA HIS A 185 -20.14 -6.06 -10.07
C HIS A 185 -19.92 -4.71 -10.79
N HIS A 186 -20.04 -3.60 -10.05
CA HIS A 186 -19.99 -2.23 -10.59
C HIS A 186 -21.05 -1.91 -11.66
N GLN A 187 -22.01 -2.79 -11.89
CA GLN A 187 -23.16 -2.55 -12.73
C GLN A 187 -24.33 -2.10 -11.86
N ARG A 188 -25.09 -1.16 -12.42
CA ARG A 188 -26.38 -0.76 -11.88
C ARG A 188 -27.43 -1.69 -12.47
N TRP A 189 -28.17 -2.35 -11.61
CA TRP A 189 -29.29 -3.20 -11.96
C TRP A 189 -30.58 -2.52 -11.50
N THR A 190 -31.55 -2.48 -12.40
CA THR A 190 -32.89 -1.98 -12.12
C THR A 190 -33.89 -3.12 -12.25
N THR A 191 -35.04 -2.95 -11.62
CA THR A 191 -36.14 -3.89 -11.69
C THR A 191 -37.41 -3.15 -12.10
N ALA A 192 -38.26 -3.81 -12.91
CA ALA A 192 -39.57 -3.30 -13.29
C ALA A 192 -40.72 -4.00 -12.52
N ASP A 193 -40.40 -5.09 -11.82
CA ASP A 193 -41.35 -5.92 -11.08
C ASP A 193 -41.07 -5.90 -9.57
N GLY A 194 -40.27 -4.93 -9.11
CA GLY A 194 -39.96 -4.66 -7.71
C GLY A 194 -38.95 -5.61 -7.06
N GLY A 195 -38.19 -6.34 -7.87
CA GLY A 195 -37.00 -7.08 -7.46
C GLY A 195 -37.01 -8.55 -7.87
N LEU A 196 -38.09 -9.00 -8.52
CA LEU A 196 -38.24 -10.39 -9.00
C LEU A 196 -37.35 -10.65 -10.22
N THR A 197 -37.18 -9.64 -11.08
CA THR A 197 -36.22 -9.65 -12.18
C THR A 197 -35.37 -8.39 -12.17
N TRP A 198 -34.12 -8.55 -12.62
CA TRP A 198 -33.12 -7.50 -12.64
C TRP A 198 -32.54 -7.37 -14.04
N ARG A 199 -32.43 -6.13 -14.51
CA ARG A 199 -31.84 -5.80 -15.81
C ARG A 199 -30.69 -4.83 -15.62
N ALA A 200 -29.58 -5.09 -16.28
CA ALA A 200 -28.45 -4.17 -16.29
C ALA A 200 -28.89 -2.85 -16.96
N SER A 201 -28.69 -1.75 -16.26
CA SER A 201 -28.98 -0.41 -16.79
C SER A 201 -27.86 -0.02 -17.75
N ALA A 202 -28.21 0.28 -19.01
CA ALA A 202 -27.24 0.71 -20.04
C ALA A 202 -26.49 2.01 -19.67
N SER A 203 -27.05 2.80 -18.75
CA SER A 203 -26.49 4.02 -18.20
C SER A 203 -25.26 3.71 -17.31
N ALA A 204 -24.12 3.41 -17.94
CA ALA A 204 -22.84 3.05 -17.32
C ALA A 204 -22.13 4.21 -16.59
N ALA A 205 -22.81 5.33 -16.32
CA ALA A 205 -22.22 6.39 -15.54
C ALA A 205 -21.98 5.85 -14.12
N ARG A 206 -20.70 5.68 -13.75
CA ARG A 206 -20.22 5.32 -12.41
C ARG A 206 -20.68 6.37 -11.39
N ARG A 207 -21.97 6.42 -11.10
CA ARG A 207 -22.44 7.12 -9.91
C ARG A 207 -21.97 6.27 -8.75
N ARG A 208 -21.17 6.87 -7.89
CA ARG A 208 -20.84 6.31 -6.58
C ARG A 208 -22.16 5.96 -5.92
N ALA A 209 -22.34 4.70 -5.54
CA ALA A 209 -23.57 4.28 -4.89
C ALA A 209 -23.78 5.17 -3.64
N PRO A 210 -24.96 5.78 -3.47
CA PRO A 210 -25.23 6.72 -2.39
C PRO A 210 -24.98 6.04 -1.04
N ASP A 211 -24.35 6.75 -0.09
CA ASP A 211 -23.96 6.25 1.23
C ASP A 211 -25.06 5.38 1.87
N PRO A 212 -24.69 4.29 2.57
CA PRO A 212 -25.66 3.33 3.08
C PRO A 212 -26.74 4.04 3.91
N ALA A 213 -27.98 3.56 3.78
CA ALA A 213 -29.12 4.09 4.52
C ALA A 213 -28.83 4.10 6.04
N PRO A 214 -29.41 5.07 6.79
CA PRO A 214 -29.15 5.24 8.22
C PRO A 214 -29.53 4.00 9.04
N ASP A 215 -28.91 3.93 10.24
CA ASP A 215 -28.98 2.91 11.29
C ASP A 215 -29.87 1.67 10.99
N PRO A 216 -29.29 0.48 10.76
CA PRO A 216 -30.06 -0.74 10.50
C PRO A 216 -31.03 -1.14 11.61
N LEU A 217 -30.79 -0.71 12.85
CA LEU A 217 -31.70 -0.95 13.97
C LEU A 217 -33.01 -0.18 13.81
N ALA A 218 -32.96 0.98 13.14
CA ALA A 218 -34.13 1.80 12.88
C ALA A 218 -35.07 1.13 11.86
N GLY A 219 -34.53 0.32 10.94
CA GLY A 219 -35.31 -0.26 9.85
C GLY A 219 -35.79 0.77 8.82
N VAL A 220 -36.31 0.27 7.71
CA VAL A 220 -36.83 1.08 6.60
C VAL A 220 -38.35 1.16 6.71
N CYS A 221 -38.89 2.37 6.83
CA CYS A 221 -40.33 2.60 6.92
C CYS A 221 -40.90 3.12 5.61
N LEU A 222 -42.14 2.74 5.33
CA LEU A 222 -42.92 3.34 4.26
C LEU A 222 -43.46 4.71 4.69
N PRO A 223 -43.57 5.66 3.74
CA PRO A 223 -44.26 6.92 3.99
C PRO A 223 -45.75 6.71 4.25
N GLU A 224 -46.39 5.78 3.53
CA GLU A 224 -47.79 5.36 3.76
C GLU A 224 -47.96 3.85 3.53
N PRO A 225 -48.77 3.13 4.35
CA PRO A 225 -49.44 3.62 5.57
C PRO A 225 -48.42 3.99 6.66
N ALA A 226 -48.65 5.13 7.32
CA ALA A 226 -47.76 5.63 8.35
C ALA A 226 -47.60 4.58 9.46
N GLY A 227 -46.38 4.07 9.63
CA GLY A 227 -46.05 3.12 10.68
C GLY A 227 -45.68 1.72 10.24
N LEU A 228 -45.75 1.39 8.93
CA LEU A 228 -45.21 0.11 8.46
C LEU A 228 -43.70 0.19 8.23
N CYS A 229 -42.93 -0.60 8.96
CA CYS A 229 -41.47 -0.63 8.89
C CYS A 229 -40.94 -2.05 8.83
N PHE A 230 -39.83 -2.24 8.13
CA PHE A 230 -39.12 -3.51 8.02
C PHE A 230 -37.70 -3.35 8.56
N ARG A 231 -37.18 -4.37 9.23
CA ARG A 231 -35.76 -4.42 9.61
C ARG A 231 -35.21 -5.82 9.53
N MET A 232 -33.89 -5.90 9.42
CA MET A 232 -33.14 -7.14 9.56
C MET A 232 -31.87 -6.82 10.35
N LEU A 233 -31.71 -7.50 11.48
CA LEU A 233 -30.61 -7.23 12.42
C LEU A 233 -29.30 -7.89 11.99
N ASP A 234 -29.39 -9.04 11.30
CA ASP A 234 -28.25 -9.84 10.85
C ASP A 234 -28.70 -10.75 9.67
N PRO A 235 -27.81 -11.13 8.73
CA PRO A 235 -28.16 -12.01 7.59
C PRO A 235 -28.76 -13.36 7.98
N PHE A 236 -28.50 -13.84 9.19
CA PHE A 236 -29.01 -15.10 9.71
C PHE A 236 -30.28 -14.95 10.55
N LEU A 237 -30.67 -13.71 10.88
CA LEU A 237 -31.85 -13.40 11.67
C LEU A 237 -33.10 -13.22 10.79
N PRO A 238 -34.31 -13.36 11.37
CA PRO A 238 -35.55 -13.14 10.65
C PRO A 238 -35.67 -11.71 10.10
N VAL A 239 -36.44 -11.55 9.01
CA VAL A 239 -37.00 -10.24 8.65
C VAL A 239 -38.10 -9.93 9.64
N GLU A 240 -38.04 -8.76 10.27
CA GLU A 240 -39.06 -8.29 11.19
C GLU A 240 -39.85 -7.14 10.56
N VAL A 241 -41.16 -7.12 10.84
CA VAL A 241 -42.10 -6.07 10.45
C VAL A 241 -42.66 -5.38 11.69
N SER A 242 -42.82 -4.07 11.63
CA SER A 242 -43.51 -3.27 12.62
C SER A 242 -44.69 -2.57 11.95
N HIS A 243 -45.89 -2.69 12.53
CA HIS A 243 -47.12 -2.05 12.03
C HIS A 243 -47.45 -0.74 12.76
N ASN A 244 -46.62 -0.32 13.72
CA ASN A 244 -46.90 0.79 14.63
C ASN A 244 -45.69 1.72 14.78
N GLY A 245 -44.96 1.95 13.70
CA GLY A 245 -43.90 2.97 13.67
C GLY A 245 -42.69 2.59 14.53
N ARG A 246 -42.26 1.33 14.44
CA ARG A 246 -41.08 0.77 15.15
C ARG A 246 -41.26 0.48 16.63
N LEU A 247 -42.48 0.63 17.18
CA LEU A 247 -42.75 0.36 18.60
C LEU A 247 -42.70 -1.14 18.93
N THR A 248 -43.32 -1.97 18.10
CA THR A 248 -43.28 -3.43 18.25
C THR A 248 -42.86 -4.08 16.94
N TRP A 249 -42.07 -5.13 17.03
CA TRP A 249 -41.56 -5.89 15.89
C TRP A 249 -42.06 -7.33 15.96
N GLN A 250 -42.52 -7.84 14.83
CA GLN A 250 -42.98 -9.20 14.65
C GLN A 250 -42.18 -9.86 13.54
N VAL A 251 -41.93 -11.16 13.65
CA VAL A 251 -41.22 -11.91 12.61
C VAL A 251 -42.13 -12.06 11.39
N ASP A 252 -41.74 -11.48 10.26
CA ASP A 252 -42.44 -11.61 8.97
C ASP A 252 -41.89 -12.80 8.17
N ARG A 253 -40.56 -13.01 8.20
CA ARG A 253 -39.91 -14.17 7.57
C ARG A 253 -38.80 -14.73 8.46
N ARG A 254 -38.86 -16.04 8.74
CA ARG A 254 -37.76 -16.77 9.38
C ARG A 254 -36.68 -17.12 8.35
N SER A 255 -35.42 -17.10 8.79
CA SER A 255 -34.33 -17.58 7.96
C SER A 255 -34.44 -19.11 7.82
N PRO A 256 -34.29 -19.69 6.61
CA PRO A 256 -34.28 -21.14 6.41
C PRO A 256 -33.23 -21.84 7.29
N LEU A 257 -32.12 -21.16 7.57
CA LEU A 257 -31.02 -21.68 8.41
C LEU A 257 -31.40 -21.79 9.89
N THR A 258 -32.44 -21.07 10.33
CA THR A 258 -32.97 -21.15 11.70
C THR A 258 -34.29 -21.90 11.78
N GLU A 259 -34.78 -22.42 10.65
CA GLU A 259 -36.01 -23.21 10.54
C GLU A 259 -35.75 -24.60 11.17
N GLY A 260 -35.91 -24.68 12.50
CA GLY A 260 -35.61 -25.85 13.32
C GLY A 260 -34.93 -25.52 14.66
N LEU A 261 -34.36 -24.32 14.81
CA LEU A 261 -33.85 -23.82 16.08
C LEU A 261 -34.99 -23.13 16.83
N ALA A 262 -35.30 -23.62 18.04
CA ALA A 262 -36.34 -23.03 18.89
C ALA A 262 -36.05 -21.54 19.12
N PRO A 263 -37.03 -20.64 18.96
CA PRO A 263 -36.83 -19.21 19.17
C PRO A 263 -36.34 -18.97 20.60
N ARG A 264 -35.19 -18.31 20.76
CA ARG A 264 -34.74 -17.82 22.07
C ARG A 264 -35.65 -16.65 22.47
N PRO A 265 -36.37 -16.71 23.60
CA PRO A 265 -37.20 -15.59 24.03
C PRO A 265 -36.30 -14.46 24.54
N GLY A 266 -36.33 -13.33 23.85
CA GLY A 266 -35.67 -12.09 24.22
C GLY A 266 -34.77 -11.53 23.11
N PRO A 267 -34.74 -10.19 22.90
CA PRO A 267 -33.77 -9.59 22.01
C PRO A 267 -32.37 -9.88 22.56
N PRO A 268 -31.45 -10.46 21.76
CA PRO A 268 -30.07 -10.56 22.20
C PRO A 268 -29.58 -9.14 22.55
N PRO A 269 -28.89 -8.94 23.68
CA PRO A 269 -28.29 -7.64 23.98
C PRO A 269 -27.45 -7.25 22.77
N ALA A 270 -27.69 -6.05 22.24
CA ALA A 270 -26.97 -5.55 21.08
C ALA A 270 -25.46 -5.67 21.35
N ALA A 271 -24.82 -6.63 20.68
CA ALA A 271 -23.39 -6.83 20.87
C ALA A 271 -22.69 -5.54 20.42
N PRO A 272 -21.83 -4.93 21.26
CA PRO A 272 -21.06 -3.77 20.84
C PRO A 272 -20.20 -4.18 19.63
N GLY A 273 -20.47 -3.57 18.47
CA GLY A 273 -19.91 -3.96 17.18
C GLY A 273 -20.86 -4.72 16.25
N ALA A 274 -22.18 -4.58 16.44
CA ALA A 274 -23.19 -5.18 15.56
C ALA A 274 -22.85 -4.99 14.07
N PRO A 275 -22.95 -6.06 13.26
CA PRO A 275 -22.56 -6.04 11.85
C PRO A 275 -23.30 -4.92 11.12
N ALA A 276 -22.61 -4.33 10.14
CA ALA A 276 -23.25 -3.38 9.22
C ALA A 276 -24.56 -4.01 8.71
N GLY A 277 -25.64 -3.24 8.84
CA GLY A 277 -26.99 -3.66 8.48
C GLY A 277 -27.06 -4.46 7.20
N VAL A 278 -27.94 -5.47 7.19
CA VAL A 278 -28.26 -6.14 5.94
C VAL A 278 -28.92 -5.11 5.02
N PRO A 279 -28.40 -4.87 3.80
CA PRO A 279 -29.01 -3.91 2.91
C PRO A 279 -30.41 -4.38 2.54
N MET A 280 -31.37 -3.50 2.79
CA MET A 280 -32.79 -3.70 2.59
C MET A 280 -33.37 -2.48 1.92
N VAL A 281 -34.28 -2.71 0.97
CA VAL A 281 -35.03 -1.64 0.31
C VAL A 281 -36.51 -1.96 0.41
N VAL A 282 -37.29 -0.97 0.81
CA VAL A 282 -38.75 -1.00 0.75
C VAL A 282 -39.17 0.00 -0.31
N ALA A 283 -39.94 -0.45 -1.29
CA ALA A 283 -40.31 0.31 -2.48
C ALA A 283 -41.80 0.16 -2.80
N ALA A 284 -42.39 1.16 -3.43
CA ALA A 284 -43.77 1.08 -3.92
C ALA A 284 -43.84 0.14 -5.13
N ALA A 285 -44.84 -0.74 -5.16
CA ALA A 285 -45.03 -1.66 -6.28
C ALA A 285 -45.78 -0.97 -7.43
N PRO A 286 -45.49 -1.30 -8.72
CA PRO A 286 -46.17 -0.70 -9.87
C PRO A 286 -47.70 -0.87 -9.88
N GLY A 287 -48.22 -1.93 -9.27
CA GLY A 287 -49.66 -2.23 -9.17
C GLY A 287 -50.34 -1.72 -7.89
N GLY A 288 -49.66 -0.88 -7.10
CA GLY A 288 -50.10 -0.50 -5.75
C GLY A 288 -49.57 -1.44 -4.67
N GLY A 289 -49.52 -0.94 -3.43
CA GLY A 289 -48.86 -1.62 -2.32
C GLY A 289 -47.35 -1.41 -2.31
N TYR A 290 -46.62 -2.33 -1.66
CA TYR A 290 -45.17 -2.21 -1.47
C TYR A 290 -44.49 -3.57 -1.60
N GLN A 291 -43.20 -3.53 -1.91
CA GLN A 291 -42.31 -4.69 -1.95
C GLN A 291 -41.10 -4.45 -1.06
N VAL A 292 -40.54 -5.54 -0.55
CA VAL A 292 -39.35 -5.52 0.30
C VAL A 292 -38.28 -6.39 -0.33
N VAL A 293 -37.12 -5.82 -0.63
CA VAL A 293 -35.96 -6.54 -1.16
C VAL A 293 -34.87 -6.59 -0.10
N VAL A 294 -34.38 -7.78 0.20
CA VAL A 294 -33.36 -8.01 1.25
C VAL A 294 -32.26 -8.91 0.71
N GLN A 295 -31.01 -8.64 1.10
CA GLN A 295 -29.86 -9.47 0.74
C GLN A 295 -29.37 -10.31 1.93
N CYS A 296 -29.81 -11.55 2.10
CA CYS A 296 -29.34 -12.40 3.22
C CYS A 296 -28.57 -13.66 2.78
N CYS A 297 -28.98 -14.34 1.71
CA CYS A 297 -28.37 -15.57 1.16
C CYS A 297 -28.65 -15.67 -0.36
N GLY A 298 -28.60 -14.53 -1.05
CA GLY A 298 -29.29 -14.27 -2.31
C GLY A 298 -30.17 -13.04 -2.16
N LEU A 299 -31.12 -12.83 -3.06
CA LEU A 299 -32.14 -11.80 -2.91
C LEU A 299 -33.42 -12.44 -2.38
N LEU A 300 -33.98 -11.90 -1.31
CA LEU A 300 -35.32 -12.20 -0.85
C LEU A 300 -36.23 -11.04 -1.21
N VAL A 301 -37.34 -11.35 -1.87
CA VAL A 301 -38.33 -10.36 -2.30
C VAL A 301 -39.68 -10.72 -1.67
N ARG A 302 -40.22 -9.79 -0.88
CA ARG A 302 -41.60 -9.83 -0.41
C ARG A 302 -42.49 -9.19 -1.46
N THR A 303 -43.40 -9.97 -2.04
CA THR A 303 -44.38 -9.47 -3.02
C THR A 303 -45.48 -8.68 -2.32
N VAL A 304 -46.32 -8.00 -3.14
CA VAL A 304 -47.47 -7.22 -2.65
C VAL A 304 -48.49 -8.07 -1.87
N ASP A 305 -48.60 -9.35 -2.22
CA ASP A 305 -49.47 -10.33 -1.53
C ASP A 305 -48.90 -10.80 -0.19
N GLY A 306 -47.70 -10.34 0.18
CA GLY A 306 -47.00 -10.71 1.40
C GLY A 306 -46.19 -12.00 1.31
N ALA A 307 -46.17 -12.67 0.17
CA ALA A 307 -45.36 -13.87 -0.04
C ALA A 307 -43.87 -13.52 -0.17
N TRP A 308 -43.01 -14.35 0.42
CA TRP A 308 -41.56 -14.23 0.29
C TRP A 308 -41.04 -15.19 -0.77
N THR A 309 -40.29 -14.64 -1.72
CA THR A 309 -39.70 -15.37 -2.84
C THR A 309 -38.20 -15.19 -2.85
N THR A 310 -37.46 -16.28 -3.07
CA THR A 310 -36.01 -16.20 -3.29
C THR A 310 -35.76 -15.93 -4.75
N VAL A 311 -34.97 -14.90 -5.02
CA VAL A 311 -34.56 -14.47 -6.36
C VAL A 311 -33.05 -14.68 -6.46
N ALA A 312 -32.63 -15.35 -7.53
CA ALA A 312 -31.22 -15.52 -7.83
C ALA A 312 -30.58 -14.14 -8.07
N LEU A 313 -29.34 -13.97 -7.62
CA LEU A 313 -28.58 -12.81 -8.05
C LEU A 313 -28.44 -12.85 -9.57
N PRO A 314 -28.47 -11.68 -10.25
CA PRO A 314 -28.18 -11.64 -11.67
C PRO A 314 -26.86 -12.35 -11.91
N PRO A 315 -26.77 -13.18 -12.97
CA PRO A 315 -25.52 -13.84 -13.28
C PRO A 315 -24.44 -12.78 -13.40
N GLU A 316 -23.24 -13.09 -12.88
CA GLU A 316 -22.08 -12.25 -13.09
C GLU A 316 -22.00 -12.01 -14.60
N PRO A 317 -22.18 -10.75 -15.06
CA PRO A 317 -22.22 -10.48 -16.47
C PRO A 317 -20.89 -10.99 -17.02
N LEU A 318 -20.94 -11.94 -17.96
CA LEU A 318 -19.76 -12.40 -18.70
C LEU A 318 -18.98 -11.15 -19.01
N PRO A 319 -17.71 -11.03 -18.53
CA PRO A 319 -17.03 -9.75 -18.44
C PRO A 319 -17.10 -9.07 -19.80
N ALA A 320 -18.06 -8.15 -19.93
CA ALA A 320 -18.17 -7.31 -21.11
C ALA A 320 -16.81 -6.62 -21.14
N ALA A 321 -16.05 -6.88 -22.21
CA ALA A 321 -14.64 -6.54 -22.33
C ALA A 321 -14.36 -5.28 -21.51
N LEU A 322 -13.65 -5.46 -20.37
CA LEU A 322 -13.48 -4.44 -19.32
C LEU A 322 -13.42 -3.06 -19.99
N PRO A 323 -14.30 -2.10 -19.63
CA PRO A 323 -14.32 -0.80 -20.29
C PRO A 323 -12.90 -0.27 -20.32
N ALA A 324 -12.40 0.00 -21.54
CA ALA A 324 -10.99 0.29 -21.84
C ALA A 324 -10.37 1.39 -20.95
N ASP A 325 -11.23 2.21 -20.34
CA ASP A 325 -10.87 3.35 -19.50
C ASP A 325 -10.28 2.95 -18.14
N ALA A 326 -10.67 1.79 -17.60
CA ALA A 326 -10.08 1.24 -16.37
C ALA A 326 -9.06 0.14 -16.65
N ASP A 327 -8.44 0.15 -17.84
CA ASP A 327 -7.31 -0.73 -18.10
C ASP A 327 -6.16 -0.39 -17.12
N PRO A 328 -5.76 -1.33 -16.23
CA PRO A 328 -4.55 -1.21 -15.42
C PRO A 328 -3.27 -1.08 -16.27
N GLY A 329 -3.37 -1.09 -17.60
CA GLY A 329 -2.34 -0.77 -18.58
C GLY A 329 -1.42 0.40 -18.22
N ILE A 330 -1.95 1.50 -17.65
CA ILE A 330 -1.09 2.63 -17.20
C ILE A 330 -0.16 2.19 -16.07
N PHE A 331 -0.70 1.54 -15.04
CA PHE A 331 0.10 1.07 -13.90
C PHE A 331 1.13 0.02 -14.33
N ARG A 332 0.73 -0.87 -15.25
CA ARG A 332 1.60 -1.87 -15.89
C ARG A 332 2.77 -1.21 -16.62
N GLY A 333 2.51 -0.19 -17.43
CA GLY A 333 3.54 0.56 -18.14
C GLY A 333 4.47 1.33 -17.19
N GLN A 334 3.91 1.92 -16.13
CA GLN A 334 4.67 2.68 -15.14
C GLN A 334 5.71 1.82 -14.41
N PHE A 335 5.41 0.55 -14.19
CA PHE A 335 6.35 -0.40 -13.58
C PHE A 335 7.57 -0.65 -14.48
N VAL A 336 7.35 -0.83 -15.78
CA VAL A 336 8.44 -0.99 -16.76
C VAL A 336 9.27 0.30 -16.86
N ALA A 337 8.61 1.45 -16.84
CA ALA A 337 9.27 2.76 -16.85
C ALA A 337 10.16 3.01 -15.64
N TRP A 338 9.72 2.62 -14.44
CA TRP A 338 10.55 2.70 -13.23
C TRP A 338 11.76 1.77 -13.31
N ALA A 339 11.58 0.54 -13.80
CA ALA A 339 12.70 -0.39 -14.01
C ALA A 339 13.76 0.21 -14.96
N ALA A 340 13.32 0.80 -16.08
CA ALA A 340 14.19 1.48 -17.04
C ALA A 340 14.98 2.64 -16.41
N GLY A 341 14.28 3.50 -15.66
CA GLY A 341 14.91 4.62 -14.96
C GLY A 341 15.93 4.17 -13.92
N TRP A 342 15.60 3.16 -13.11
CA TRP A 342 16.52 2.61 -12.11
C TRP A 342 17.77 1.96 -12.74
N ALA A 343 17.59 1.18 -13.80
CA ALA A 343 18.71 0.58 -14.52
C ALA A 343 19.70 1.65 -15.04
N THR A 344 19.18 2.81 -15.48
CA THR A 344 19.95 3.98 -15.91
C THR A 344 20.72 4.63 -14.76
N ILE A 345 20.06 4.87 -13.61
CA ILE A 345 20.72 5.45 -12.42
C ILE A 345 21.86 4.55 -11.97
N LEU A 346 21.61 3.24 -11.88
CA LEU A 346 22.61 2.26 -11.49
C LEU A 346 23.81 2.30 -12.43
N ALA A 347 23.59 2.33 -13.75
CA ALA A 347 24.62 2.43 -14.76
C ALA A 347 25.50 3.68 -14.57
N GLY A 348 24.92 4.85 -14.30
CA GLY A 348 25.70 6.05 -14.05
C GLY A 348 26.49 6.03 -12.73
N LEU A 349 25.92 5.45 -11.68
CA LEU A 349 26.65 5.20 -10.44
C LEU A 349 27.83 4.24 -10.66
N ALA A 350 27.67 3.21 -11.51
CA ALA A 350 28.77 2.32 -11.89
C ALA A 350 29.93 3.07 -12.55
N GLY A 351 29.64 3.95 -13.51
CA GLY A 351 30.66 4.79 -14.15
C GLY A 351 31.43 5.66 -13.15
N LEU A 352 30.72 6.27 -12.20
CA LEU A 352 31.32 7.04 -11.10
C LEU A 352 32.21 6.19 -10.19
N HIS A 353 31.81 4.96 -9.89
CA HIS A 353 32.60 4.06 -9.05
C HIS A 353 33.85 3.53 -9.77
N LEU A 354 33.74 3.17 -11.05
CA LEU A 354 34.86 2.64 -11.85
C LEU A 354 35.97 3.68 -12.08
N THR A 355 35.60 4.95 -12.23
CA THR A 355 36.56 6.05 -12.38
C THR A 355 37.31 6.37 -11.09
N ARG A 356 36.66 6.17 -9.94
CA ARG A 356 37.27 6.37 -8.61
C ARG A 356 38.07 5.15 -8.16
N ALA A 357 37.77 3.96 -8.66
CA ALA A 357 38.50 2.75 -8.34
C ALA A 357 39.95 2.79 -8.89
N GLY A 358 40.90 2.43 -8.03
CA GLY A 358 42.29 2.17 -8.42
C GLY A 358 42.38 1.01 -9.42
N ALA A 359 43.49 0.96 -10.19
CA ALA A 359 43.67 0.00 -11.29
C ALA A 359 43.42 -1.45 -10.86
N ALA A 360 43.98 -1.86 -9.71
CA ALA A 360 43.83 -3.22 -9.18
C ALA A 360 42.38 -3.60 -8.82
N ARG A 361 41.57 -2.66 -8.31
CA ARG A 361 40.18 -2.93 -7.91
C ARG A 361 39.19 -2.79 -9.06
N ARG A 362 39.60 -2.12 -10.15
CA ARG A 362 38.72 -1.78 -11.28
C ARG A 362 38.21 -3.02 -12.01
N ALA A 363 39.04 -4.05 -12.20
CA ALA A 363 38.64 -5.28 -12.88
C ALA A 363 37.52 -6.01 -12.11
N ARG A 364 37.77 -6.33 -10.82
CA ARG A 364 36.79 -7.01 -9.96
C ARG A 364 35.49 -6.21 -9.79
N LEU A 365 35.61 -4.89 -9.60
CA LEU A 365 34.45 -4.01 -9.49
C LEU A 365 33.69 -3.93 -10.82
N GLY A 366 34.39 -3.89 -11.95
CA GLY A 366 33.81 -3.92 -13.29
C GLY A 366 32.95 -5.16 -13.52
N THR A 367 33.46 -6.34 -13.19
CA THR A 367 32.70 -7.60 -13.30
C THR A 367 31.44 -7.57 -12.45
N LEU A 368 31.53 -7.16 -11.18
CA LEU A 368 30.37 -7.09 -10.28
C LEU A 368 29.31 -6.09 -10.79
N LEU A 369 29.74 -4.93 -11.27
CA LEU A 369 28.84 -3.91 -11.82
C LEU A 369 28.22 -4.37 -13.15
N ALA A 370 28.94 -5.12 -13.97
CA ALA A 370 28.43 -5.69 -15.21
C ALA A 370 27.35 -6.76 -14.94
N VAL A 371 27.59 -7.69 -14.00
CA VAL A 371 26.58 -8.67 -13.58
C VAL A 371 25.33 -7.97 -13.06
N ARG A 372 25.52 -6.98 -12.18
CA ARG A 372 24.42 -6.15 -11.66
C ARG A 372 23.62 -5.49 -12.77
N GLN A 373 24.31 -4.88 -13.74
CA GLN A 373 23.65 -4.18 -14.84
C GLN A 373 22.91 -5.15 -15.78
N THR A 374 23.46 -6.35 -15.96
CA THR A 374 22.80 -7.41 -16.75
C THR A 374 21.49 -7.84 -16.09
N VAL A 375 21.47 -8.02 -14.77
CA VAL A 375 20.23 -8.32 -14.02
C VAL A 375 19.23 -7.17 -14.13
N ALA A 376 19.68 -5.92 -13.98
CA ALA A 376 18.80 -4.75 -14.10
C ALA A 376 18.21 -4.60 -15.51
N LEU A 377 19.00 -4.87 -16.55
CA LEU A 377 18.53 -4.84 -17.94
C LEU A 377 17.56 -5.99 -18.24
N ALA A 378 17.86 -7.21 -17.76
CA ALA A 378 16.99 -8.38 -17.91
C ALA A 378 15.64 -8.22 -17.18
N TRP A 379 15.59 -7.37 -16.15
CA TRP A 379 14.35 -7.07 -15.44
C TRP A 379 13.33 -6.32 -16.31
N VAL A 380 13.75 -5.50 -17.27
CA VAL A 380 12.83 -4.74 -18.15
C VAL A 380 11.95 -5.64 -19.03
N PRO A 381 12.50 -6.62 -19.79
CA PRO A 381 11.67 -7.56 -20.55
C PRO A 381 10.88 -8.50 -19.64
N ALA A 382 11.43 -8.90 -18.48
CA ALA A 382 10.67 -9.68 -17.49
C ALA A 382 9.45 -8.91 -16.96
N ALA A 383 9.64 -7.65 -16.55
CA ALA A 383 8.58 -6.75 -16.12
C ALA A 383 7.55 -6.52 -17.23
N SER A 384 8.01 -6.36 -18.47
CA SER A 384 7.14 -6.21 -19.66
C SER A 384 6.28 -7.45 -19.91
N TRP A 385 6.86 -8.64 -19.76
CA TRP A 385 6.15 -9.91 -19.90
C TRP A 385 5.14 -10.11 -18.78
N LEU A 386 5.55 -9.89 -17.52
CA LEU A 386 4.68 -9.99 -16.34
C LEU A 386 3.50 -9.03 -16.41
N ALA A 387 3.75 -7.80 -16.85
CA ALA A 387 2.73 -6.79 -17.07
C ALA A 387 1.79 -7.15 -18.22
N GLY A 388 2.33 -7.62 -19.36
CA GLY A 388 1.56 -8.05 -20.52
C GLY A 388 0.69 -9.28 -20.25
N ALA A 389 1.17 -10.22 -19.44
CA ALA A 389 0.43 -11.39 -18.99
C ALA A 389 -0.68 -11.07 -17.98
N GLY A 390 -0.83 -9.80 -17.58
CA GLY A 390 -1.83 -9.38 -16.59
C GLY A 390 -1.53 -9.81 -15.15
N LEU A 391 -0.36 -10.41 -14.89
CA LEU A 391 0.02 -10.97 -13.58
C LEU A 391 0.37 -9.90 -12.54
N VAL A 392 0.62 -8.66 -12.96
CA VAL A 392 0.94 -7.52 -12.08
C VAL A 392 -0.26 -7.03 -11.28
N GLY A 393 -1.49 -7.22 -11.78
CA GLY A 393 -2.74 -6.84 -11.11
C GLY A 393 -3.12 -7.76 -9.93
N PRO A 394 -3.17 -9.09 -10.10
CA PRO A 394 -3.56 -10.02 -9.04
C PRO A 394 -2.43 -10.30 -8.04
N VAL A 395 -1.16 -10.09 -8.43
CA VAL A 395 0.00 -10.33 -7.57
C VAL A 395 0.78 -9.04 -7.35
N PRO A 396 0.33 -8.14 -6.47
CA PRO A 396 1.14 -6.99 -6.01
C PRO A 396 2.51 -7.40 -5.42
N GLY A 397 2.67 -8.67 -5.04
CA GLY A 397 3.95 -9.32 -4.76
C GLY A 397 4.97 -9.25 -5.90
N LEU A 398 4.55 -9.09 -7.16
CA LEU A 398 5.41 -8.96 -8.33
C LEU A 398 5.96 -7.54 -8.51
N ALA A 399 5.17 -6.52 -8.15
CA ALA A 399 5.69 -5.15 -8.04
C ALA A 399 6.73 -5.05 -6.92
N ILE A 400 6.44 -5.70 -5.79
CA ILE A 400 7.37 -5.88 -4.67
C ILE A 400 8.62 -6.65 -5.11
N ALA A 401 8.45 -7.78 -5.81
CA ALA A 401 9.57 -8.59 -6.29
C ALA A 401 10.44 -7.82 -7.27
N GLY A 402 9.88 -6.96 -8.13
CA GLY A 402 10.69 -6.11 -9.01
C GLY A 402 11.40 -4.97 -8.31
N VAL A 403 10.75 -4.31 -7.35
CA VAL A 403 11.41 -3.33 -6.48
C VAL A 403 12.55 -4.01 -5.70
N LEU A 404 12.31 -5.19 -5.13
CA LEU A 404 13.34 -6.00 -4.46
C LEU A 404 14.45 -6.47 -5.42
N SER A 405 14.11 -6.86 -6.65
CA SER A 405 15.08 -7.31 -7.67
C SER A 405 15.93 -6.18 -8.23
N LEU A 406 15.45 -4.93 -8.17
CA LEU A 406 16.22 -3.73 -8.49
C LEU A 406 17.05 -3.26 -7.29
N LEU A 407 16.52 -3.39 -6.08
CA LEU A 407 17.21 -3.00 -4.84
C LEU A 407 18.31 -3.98 -4.45
N LEU A 408 18.11 -5.29 -4.57
CA LEU A 408 19.09 -6.30 -4.14
C LEU A 408 20.45 -6.15 -4.84
N PRO A 409 20.51 -5.97 -6.18
CA PRO A 409 21.78 -5.74 -6.88
C PRO A 409 22.32 -4.32 -6.68
N ALA A 410 21.45 -3.31 -6.54
CA ALA A 410 21.84 -1.95 -6.14
C ALA A 410 22.56 -1.97 -4.80
N LEU A 411 22.08 -2.80 -3.88
CA LEU A 411 22.56 -2.90 -2.51
C LEU A 411 23.83 -3.72 -2.39
N LEU A 412 23.88 -4.89 -3.02
CA LEU A 412 25.06 -5.77 -2.99
C LEU A 412 26.30 -5.14 -3.65
N ALA A 413 26.12 -4.09 -4.45
CA ALA A 413 27.19 -3.43 -5.20
C ALA A 413 27.56 -2.02 -4.73
N LEU A 414 26.90 -1.46 -3.71
CA LEU A 414 27.33 -0.17 -3.15
C LEU A 414 28.62 -0.39 -2.35
N PRO A 415 29.79 0.14 -2.77
CA PRO A 415 30.90 0.26 -1.86
C PRO A 415 30.43 1.14 -0.69
N LEU A 416 30.55 0.64 0.54
CA LEU A 416 30.30 1.43 1.74
C LEU A 416 31.02 2.78 1.54
N PRO A 417 30.32 3.92 1.65
CA PRO A 417 30.94 5.22 1.45
C PRO A 417 32.15 5.31 2.37
N GLU A 418 33.33 5.57 1.80
CA GLU A 418 34.51 5.76 2.63
C GLU A 418 34.24 6.92 3.59
N PRO A 419 34.52 6.74 4.90
CA PRO A 419 34.31 7.78 5.90
C PRO A 419 34.96 9.09 5.44
N GLY A 420 34.15 10.13 5.25
CA GLY A 420 34.63 11.45 4.81
C GLY A 420 34.32 11.83 3.36
N SER A 421 33.69 10.96 2.57
CA SER A 421 33.15 11.37 1.27
C SER A 421 32.02 12.39 1.47
N PRO A 422 32.06 13.60 0.86
CA PRO A 422 31.00 14.59 1.01
C PRO A 422 29.67 14.01 0.50
N PRO A 423 28.57 14.12 1.27
CA PRO A 423 27.28 13.61 0.86
C PRO A 423 26.74 14.39 -0.34
N GLY A 424 26.34 13.69 -1.41
CA GLY A 424 25.46 14.24 -2.45
C GLY A 424 26.10 15.23 -3.43
N GLY A 425 27.21 14.88 -4.07
CA GLY A 425 27.80 15.74 -5.11
C GLY A 425 26.90 15.91 -6.33
N LEU A 426 26.99 17.06 -7.00
CA LEU A 426 26.37 17.37 -8.31
C LEU A 426 26.34 16.16 -9.28
N PRO A 427 27.38 15.29 -9.35
CA PRO A 427 27.32 14.12 -10.23
C PRO A 427 26.22 13.11 -9.93
N GLN A 428 25.88 12.89 -8.66
CA GLN A 428 24.81 11.97 -8.29
C GLN A 428 23.44 12.54 -8.66
N VAL A 429 23.27 13.85 -8.51
CA VAL A 429 22.06 14.57 -8.93
C VAL A 429 21.87 14.45 -10.44
N LEU A 430 22.92 14.69 -11.23
CA LEU A 430 22.86 14.59 -12.69
C LEU A 430 22.54 13.17 -13.18
N VAL A 431 23.15 12.14 -12.58
CA VAL A 431 22.85 10.73 -12.90
C VAL A 431 21.40 10.38 -12.52
N SER A 432 20.92 10.86 -11.39
CA SER A 432 19.53 10.62 -10.95
C SER A 432 18.52 11.33 -11.86
N ALA A 433 18.81 12.57 -12.27
CA ALA A 433 18.00 13.32 -13.21
C ALA A 433 17.90 12.61 -14.57
N LEU A 434 19.02 12.07 -15.08
CA LEU A 434 19.01 11.29 -16.31
C LEU A 434 18.13 10.03 -16.18
N GLY A 435 18.24 9.30 -15.07
CA GLY A 435 17.38 8.15 -14.82
C GLY A 435 15.89 8.50 -14.76
N LEU A 436 15.55 9.64 -14.14
CA LEU A 436 14.18 10.16 -14.13
C LEU A 436 13.69 10.47 -15.55
N VAL A 437 14.51 11.13 -16.37
CA VAL A 437 14.18 11.44 -17.78
C VAL A 437 13.91 10.16 -18.57
N VAL A 438 14.76 9.14 -18.44
CA VAL A 438 14.55 7.85 -19.12
C VAL A 438 13.24 7.19 -18.65
N GLY A 439 12.95 7.26 -17.34
CA GLY A 439 11.67 6.78 -16.79
C GLY A 439 10.48 7.52 -17.39
N VAL A 440 10.51 8.86 -17.46
CA VAL A 440 9.43 9.67 -18.04
C VAL A 440 9.22 9.38 -19.53
N VAL A 441 10.30 9.30 -20.31
CA VAL A 441 10.22 8.95 -21.74
C VAL A 441 9.63 7.56 -21.93
N THR A 442 10.02 6.60 -21.10
CA THR A 442 9.45 5.25 -21.14
C THR A 442 7.97 5.24 -20.76
N SER A 443 7.56 5.98 -19.74
CA SER A 443 6.14 6.14 -19.36
C SER A 443 5.32 6.73 -20.51
N HIS A 444 5.88 7.70 -21.24
CA HIS A 444 5.23 8.33 -22.38
C HIS A 444 4.88 7.33 -23.48
N ASP A 445 5.74 6.35 -23.79
CA ASP A 445 5.43 5.32 -24.80
C ASP A 445 4.23 4.44 -24.41
N PHE A 446 4.05 4.17 -23.12
CA PHE A 446 2.87 3.45 -22.63
C PHE A 446 1.60 4.31 -22.65
N LEU A 447 1.72 5.63 -22.42
CA LEU A 447 0.61 6.56 -22.61
C LEU A 447 0.20 6.63 -24.09
N ARG A 448 1.16 6.65 -25.02
CA ARG A 448 0.91 6.60 -26.47
C ARG A 448 0.27 5.29 -26.91
N TRP A 449 0.69 4.16 -26.35
CA TRP A 449 0.00 2.88 -26.57
C TRP A 449 -1.44 2.93 -26.09
N LYS A 450 -1.69 3.48 -24.89
CA LYS A 450 -3.06 3.65 -24.38
C LYS A 450 -3.88 4.60 -25.24
N ALA A 451 -3.27 5.64 -25.80
CA ALA A 451 -3.91 6.57 -26.74
C ALA A 451 -4.14 5.96 -28.15
N GLY A 452 -3.70 4.73 -28.39
CA GLY A 452 -3.81 4.07 -29.70
C GLY A 452 -2.77 4.52 -30.73
N GLU A 453 -1.84 5.42 -30.39
CA GLU A 453 -0.77 5.87 -31.28
C GLU A 453 0.30 4.80 -31.49
N VAL A 454 0.53 3.94 -30.49
CA VAL A 454 1.42 2.79 -30.59
C VAL A 454 0.57 1.53 -30.72
N SER A 455 0.77 0.80 -31.82
CA SER A 455 -0.13 -0.26 -32.27
C SER A 455 -0.31 -1.45 -31.32
N SER A 456 0.61 -1.65 -30.36
CA SER A 456 0.53 -2.77 -29.41
C SER A 456 1.37 -2.53 -28.16
N TRP A 457 1.01 -3.22 -27.08
CA TRP A 457 1.78 -3.27 -25.82
C TRP A 457 3.24 -3.65 -26.07
N TRP A 458 3.47 -4.66 -26.92
CA TRP A 458 4.81 -5.13 -27.27
C TRP A 458 5.63 -4.09 -28.04
N ALA A 459 4.99 -3.25 -28.87
CA ALA A 459 5.67 -2.13 -29.50
C ALA A 459 6.15 -1.11 -28.46
N ALA A 460 5.30 -0.75 -27.49
CA ALA A 460 5.71 0.11 -26.37
C ALA A 460 6.84 -0.52 -25.53
N CYS A 461 6.78 -1.83 -25.24
CA CYS A 461 7.86 -2.53 -24.53
C CYS A 461 9.19 -2.53 -25.29
N ARG A 462 9.19 -2.65 -26.62
CA ARG A 462 10.40 -2.57 -27.43
C ARG A 462 11.02 -1.16 -27.38
N LEU A 463 10.19 -0.12 -27.45
CA LEU A 463 10.63 1.27 -27.28
C LEU A 463 11.22 1.48 -25.88
N ALA A 464 10.52 1.04 -24.83
CA ALA A 464 10.98 1.07 -23.45
C ALA A 464 12.34 0.39 -23.25
N PHE A 465 12.54 -0.78 -23.85
CA PHE A 465 13.81 -1.49 -23.82
C PHE A 465 14.91 -0.70 -24.55
N GLY A 466 14.61 -0.14 -25.72
CA GLY A 466 15.53 0.73 -26.46
C GLY A 466 15.98 1.95 -25.64
N TRP A 467 15.04 2.65 -25.00
CA TRP A 467 15.33 3.77 -24.10
C TRP A 467 16.15 3.33 -22.89
N THR A 468 15.93 2.13 -22.37
CA THR A 468 16.72 1.59 -21.26
C THR A 468 18.17 1.36 -21.69
N VAL A 469 18.41 0.72 -22.84
CA VAL A 469 19.77 0.48 -23.34
C VAL A 469 20.50 1.80 -23.60
N ALA A 470 19.84 2.76 -24.26
CA ALA A 470 20.39 4.09 -24.48
C ALA A 470 20.68 4.83 -23.16
N GLY A 471 19.75 4.76 -22.20
CA GLY A 471 19.88 5.32 -20.86
C GLY A 471 21.07 4.73 -20.11
N ILE A 472 21.24 3.40 -20.13
CA ILE A 472 22.38 2.71 -19.50
C ILE A 472 23.71 3.19 -20.11
N ALA A 473 23.81 3.27 -21.43
CA ALA A 473 25.01 3.73 -22.12
C ALA A 473 25.34 5.19 -21.76
N LEU A 474 24.34 6.08 -21.83
CA LEU A 474 24.49 7.50 -21.50
C LEU A 474 24.80 7.70 -20.00
N GLY A 475 24.15 6.94 -19.13
CA GLY A 475 24.41 6.93 -17.69
C GLY A 475 25.85 6.56 -17.39
N LEU A 476 26.34 5.44 -17.94
CA LEU A 476 27.74 5.02 -17.81
C LEU A 476 28.69 6.12 -18.30
N ALA A 477 28.47 6.66 -19.51
CA ALA A 477 29.30 7.72 -20.08
C ALA A 477 29.33 8.97 -19.19
N LEU A 478 28.17 9.45 -18.75
CA LEU A 478 28.04 10.59 -17.85
C LEU A 478 28.75 10.35 -16.52
N GLY A 479 28.59 9.16 -15.94
CA GLY A 479 29.29 8.77 -14.72
C GLY A 479 30.81 8.73 -14.89
N PHE A 480 31.29 8.27 -16.05
CA PHE A 480 32.72 8.28 -16.38
C PHE A 480 33.26 9.71 -16.54
N LEU A 481 32.54 10.58 -17.25
CA LEU A 481 32.95 11.98 -17.48
C LEU A 481 33.02 12.77 -16.17
N LEU A 482 31.95 12.69 -15.37
CA LEU A 482 31.87 13.38 -14.08
C LEU A 482 32.87 12.81 -13.07
N GLY A 483 33.11 11.50 -13.11
CA GLY A 483 34.10 10.84 -12.26
C GLY A 483 35.53 11.31 -12.52
N ARG A 484 35.90 11.52 -13.80
CA ARG A 484 37.22 12.04 -14.19
C ARG A 484 37.48 13.45 -13.66
N GLY A 485 36.50 14.36 -13.76
CA GLY A 485 36.63 15.73 -13.28
C GLY A 485 36.81 15.84 -11.76
N THR A 486 36.34 14.85 -11.00
CA THR A 486 36.48 14.82 -9.53
C THR A 486 37.79 14.23 -9.02
N ARG A 487 38.67 13.71 -9.90
CA ARG A 487 40.01 13.31 -9.45
C ARG A 487 40.73 14.58 -9.05
N ARG A 488 40.90 14.78 -7.73
CA ARG A 488 41.87 15.76 -7.24
C ARG A 488 43.19 15.46 -7.97
N PRO A 489 43.80 16.46 -8.63
CA PRO A 489 45.15 16.28 -9.13
C PRO A 489 45.98 15.71 -7.97
N PRO A 490 46.85 14.71 -8.20
CA PRO A 490 47.62 14.05 -7.16
C PRO A 490 48.17 15.15 -6.27
N GLY A 491 47.59 15.25 -5.06
CA GLY A 491 47.78 16.42 -4.23
C GLY A 491 49.28 16.60 -4.10
N ARG A 492 49.76 17.84 -4.33
CA ARG A 492 51.14 18.21 -3.98
C ARG A 492 51.47 17.47 -2.70
N PRO A 493 52.49 16.58 -2.69
CA PRO A 493 52.74 15.68 -1.58
C PRO A 493 52.59 16.51 -0.31
N ALA A 494 51.69 16.07 0.59
CA ALA A 494 51.38 16.82 1.80
C ALA A 494 52.71 17.30 2.37
N PRO A 495 52.89 18.62 2.61
CA PRO A 495 54.16 19.16 3.04
C PRO A 495 54.64 18.26 4.15
N ARG A 496 55.82 17.62 3.94
CA ARG A 496 56.37 16.64 4.88
C ARG A 496 56.12 17.22 6.26
N PRO A 497 55.41 16.52 7.17
CA PRO A 497 55.15 17.04 8.50
C PRO A 497 56.50 17.54 9.00
N VAL A 498 56.62 18.86 9.17
CA VAL A 498 57.84 19.47 9.65
C VAL A 498 57.98 18.84 11.02
N LEU A 499 58.90 17.87 11.13
CA LEU A 499 59.21 17.23 12.39
C LEU A 499 59.44 18.40 13.35
N PRO A 500 58.69 18.49 14.47
CA PRO A 500 58.95 19.51 15.44
C PRO A 500 60.45 19.44 15.77
N PRO A 501 61.15 20.58 15.79
CA PRO A 501 62.59 20.59 16.06
C PRO A 501 62.83 19.78 17.35
N PRO A 502 63.90 18.98 17.41
CA PRO A 502 64.21 18.17 18.58
C PRO A 502 64.14 19.06 19.81
N ALA A 503 63.35 18.64 20.81
CA ALA A 503 63.18 19.37 22.04
C ALA A 503 64.57 19.69 22.61
N ARG A 504 64.90 20.97 22.76
CA ARG A 504 66.16 21.39 23.40
C ARG A 504 66.23 20.70 24.78
N PRO A 505 67.33 20.02 25.12
CA PRO A 505 67.49 19.45 26.45
C PRO A 505 67.35 20.56 27.50
N SER A 506 66.39 20.41 28.39
CA SER A 506 66.14 21.32 29.50
C SER A 506 67.36 21.35 30.41
N ARG A 507 68.09 22.47 30.40
CA ARG A 507 69.30 22.74 31.20
C ARG A 507 68.99 23.00 32.69
N GLN A 508 68.06 22.25 33.27
CA GLN A 508 67.47 22.56 34.59
C GLN A 508 67.70 21.47 35.67
N GLN A 509 68.74 20.64 35.53
CA GLN A 509 69.10 19.62 36.53
C GLN A 509 70.55 19.71 37.04
N ALA A 510 71.17 20.89 37.02
CA ALA A 510 72.46 21.12 37.68
C ALA A 510 72.32 22.26 38.70
N GLY A 511 71.95 21.92 39.94
CA GLY A 511 71.96 22.89 41.03
C GLY A 511 70.99 22.58 42.17
N ARG A 512 71.11 21.42 42.82
CA ARG A 512 70.54 21.19 44.16
C ARG A 512 71.21 20.00 44.86
N HIS A 513 72.49 20.15 45.13
CA HIS A 513 73.18 19.45 46.22
C HIS A 513 74.28 20.37 46.74
N ARG A 514 73.95 21.16 47.76
CA ARG A 514 74.83 21.61 48.84
C ARG A 514 73.97 21.92 50.05
#